data_AF-A0A1E4U0K7-F1
#
_entry.id   AF-A0A1E4U0K7-F1
#
_cell.length_a   1.000
_cell.length_b   1.000
_cell.length_c   1.000
_cell.angle_alpha   90.00
_cell.angle_beta   90.00
_cell.angle_gamma   90.00
#
_symmetry.space_group_name_H-M   'P 1'
#
loop_
_entity.id
_entity.type
_entity.pdbx_description
1 polymer ?
#
loop_
_entity_poly.entity_id
_entity_poly.type
_entity_poly.pdbx_seq_one_letter_code
_entity_poly.pdbx_strand_id
1 'polypeptide(L)'
;MPPRNIEEFLYDKLMKSATFHKFVRTIHAKINGLPPPHIQDRQKIRYNSSNQYDYLFRPTRLQKANAFRLLFLDELKKSFFLKK
;
A
#
# COMPACT_ATOMS: atom_id res chain seq x y z
N MET A 1 -26.63 14.41 9.16
CA MET A 1 -26.59 15.88 9.17
C MET A 1 -25.48 16.33 8.22
N PRO A 2 -25.68 17.38 7.41
CA PRO A 2 -24.59 17.98 6.64
C PRO A 2 -23.52 18.51 7.62
N PRO A 3 -22.22 18.34 7.32
CA PRO A 3 -21.16 18.80 8.21
C PRO A 3 -21.20 20.31 8.33
N ARG A 4 -21.12 20.84 9.56
CA ARG A 4 -21.16 22.30 9.79
C ARG A 4 -19.81 22.95 9.50
N ASN A 5 -18.70 22.23 9.70
CA ASN A 5 -17.32 22.71 9.55
C ASN A 5 -16.39 21.68 8.86
N ILE A 6 -15.27 22.14 8.26
CA ILE A 6 -14.26 21.29 7.61
C ILE A 6 -13.62 20.30 8.60
N GLU A 7 -13.41 20.72 9.84
CA GLU A 7 -12.88 19.86 10.90
C GLU A 7 -13.80 18.67 11.18
N GLU A 8 -15.11 18.93 11.24
CA GLU A 8 -16.12 17.92 11.49
C GLU A 8 -16.23 16.95 10.31
N PHE A 9 -16.12 17.47 9.08
CA PHE A 9 -16.04 16.64 7.87
C PHE A 9 -14.79 15.76 7.85
N LEU A 10 -13.62 16.31 8.22
CA LEU A 10 -12.38 15.56 8.28
C LEU A 10 -12.44 14.50 9.39
N TYR A 11 -12.96 14.86 10.56
CA TYR A 11 -13.18 13.94 11.67
C TYR A 11 -14.06 12.76 11.26
N ASP A 12 -15.22 13.02 10.64
CA ASP A 12 -16.13 11.98 10.20
C ASP A 12 -15.48 11.08 9.12
N LYS A 13 -14.70 11.68 8.21
CA LYS A 13 -13.93 10.94 7.20
C LYS A 13 -12.84 10.06 7.81
N LEU A 14 -12.16 10.53 8.85
CA LEU A 14 -11.15 9.75 9.57
C LEU A 14 -11.79 8.61 10.36
N MET A 15 -12.90 8.87 11.07
CA MET A 15 -13.60 7.86 11.88
C MET A 15 -14.23 6.75 11.03
N LYS A 16 -14.59 7.04 9.77
CA LYS A 16 -15.09 6.03 8.82
C LYS A 16 -13.97 5.27 8.10
N SER A 17 -12.73 5.75 8.18
CA SER A 17 -11.61 5.18 7.44
C SER A 17 -10.98 3.98 8.15
N ALA A 18 -11.22 2.78 7.61
CA ALA A 18 -10.61 1.55 8.12
C ALA A 18 -9.07 1.58 8.07
N THR A 19 -8.48 2.29 7.11
CA THR A 19 -7.01 2.42 6.99
C THR A 19 -6.45 3.33 8.08
N PHE A 20 -7.14 4.43 8.39
CA PHE A 20 -6.77 5.31 9.50
C PHE A 20 -6.81 4.56 10.84
N HIS A 21 -7.84 3.74 11.07
CA HIS A 21 -7.94 2.95 12.30
C HIS A 21 -6.83 1.90 12.41
N LYS A 22 -6.41 1.28 11.31
CA LYS A 22 -5.26 0.36 11.29
C LYS A 22 -3.95 1.08 11.63
N PHE A 23 -3.77 2.30 11.14
CA PHE A 23 -2.61 3.12 11.43
C PHE A 23 -2.53 3.47 12.92
N VAL A 24 -3.63 3.98 13.49
CA VAL A 24 -3.71 4.31 14.93
C VAL A 24 -3.44 3.07 15.79
N ARG A 25 -4.05 1.92 15.45
CA ARG A 25 -3.79 0.64 16.17
C ARG A 25 -2.33 0.21 16.09
N THR A 26 -1.66 0.45 14.96
CA THR A 26 -0.24 0.11 14.79
C THR A 26 0.64 0.99 15.66
N ILE A 27 0.36 2.29 15.72
CA ILE A 27 1.09 3.23 16.60
C ILE A 27 0.84 2.87 18.06
N HIS A 28 -0.41 2.65 18.45
CA HIS A 28 -0.78 2.24 19.79
C HIS A 28 -0.05 0.95 20.19
N ALA A 29 -0.04 -0.06 19.33
CA ALA A 29 0.68 -1.30 19.58
C ALA A 29 2.20 -1.06 19.73
N LYS A 30 2.79 -0.22 18.88
CA LYS A 30 4.22 0.11 18.93
C LYS A 30 4.60 0.80 20.25
N ILE A 31 3.80 1.76 20.72
CA ILE A 31 4.06 2.47 21.98
C ILE A 31 3.94 1.52 23.18
N ASN A 32 2.94 0.63 23.16
CA ASN A 32 2.70 -0.33 24.24
C ASN A 32 3.50 -1.63 24.12
N GLY A 33 4.44 -1.73 23.17
CA GLY A 33 5.23 -2.96 22.95
C GLY A 33 4.40 -4.18 22.53
N LEU A 34 3.17 -3.98 22.07
CA LEU A 34 2.28 -5.05 21.62
C LEU A 34 2.65 -5.49 20.20
N PRO A 35 2.43 -6.77 19.85
CA PRO A 35 2.64 -7.24 18.49
C PRO A 35 1.72 -6.48 17.52
N PRO A 36 2.24 -6.03 16.36
CA PRO A 36 1.47 -5.22 15.43
C PRO A 36 0.25 -5.98 14.92
N PRO A 37 -0.90 -5.30 14.74
CA PRO A 37 -2.19 -5.93 14.47
C PRO A 37 -2.18 -6.81 13.19
N HIS A 38 -1.35 -6.44 12.21
CA HIS A 38 -1.16 -7.23 10.99
C HIS A 38 -0.60 -8.65 11.27
N ILE A 39 0.19 -8.84 12.32
CA ILE A 39 0.78 -10.16 12.64
C ILE A 39 -0.29 -11.09 13.23
N GLN A 40 -1.21 -10.57 14.05
CA GLN A 40 -2.31 -11.34 14.63
C GLN A 40 -3.29 -11.84 13.55
N ASP A 41 -3.64 -10.99 12.59
CA ASP A 41 -4.50 -11.37 11.46
C ASP A 41 -3.83 -12.41 10.54
N ARG A 42 -2.51 -12.29 10.31
CA ARG A 42 -1.74 -13.25 9.49
C ARG A 42 -1.59 -14.61 10.16
N GLN A 43 -1.51 -14.68 11.48
CA GLN A 43 -1.42 -15.94 12.21
C GLN A 43 -2.70 -16.77 12.09
N LYS A 44 -3.88 -16.14 11.96
CA LYS A 44 -5.14 -16.86 11.71
C LYS A 44 -5.27 -17.40 10.28
N ILE A 45 -4.65 -16.77 9.29
CA ILE A 45 -4.77 -17.15 7.87
C ILE A 45 -3.76 -18.24 7.47
N ARG A 46 -2.67 -18.41 8.22
CA ARG A 46 -1.54 -19.28 7.82
C ARG A 46 -1.77 -20.78 7.94
N TYR A 47 -2.92 -21.24 8.42
CA TYR A 47 -3.21 -22.67 8.54
C TYR A 47 -3.67 -23.35 7.24
N ASN A 48 -3.97 -22.61 6.16
CA ASN A 48 -4.65 -23.18 4.97
C ASN A 48 -4.02 -22.86 3.59
N SER A 49 -2.74 -22.51 3.48
CA SER A 49 -2.17 -22.25 2.14
C SER A 49 -0.76 -22.80 1.97
N SER A 50 -0.70 -24.13 1.88
CA SER A 50 0.37 -24.85 1.19
C SER A 50 0.04 -24.89 -0.30
N ASN A 51 0.54 -23.94 -1.11
CA ASN A 51 0.46 -24.01 -2.57
C ASN A 51 1.70 -23.38 -3.23
N GLN A 52 2.79 -24.15 -3.20
CA GLN A 52 3.78 -24.46 -4.25
C GLN A 52 3.94 -23.58 -5.52
N TYR A 53 3.69 -22.26 -5.50
CA TYR A 53 3.95 -21.34 -6.63
C TYR A 53 4.86 -20.15 -6.28
N ASP A 54 5.55 -20.19 -5.14
CA ASP A 54 6.35 -19.07 -4.60
C ASP A 54 7.66 -18.75 -5.36
N TYR A 55 7.97 -19.45 -6.46
CA TYR A 55 9.16 -19.19 -7.28
C TYR A 55 8.92 -18.28 -8.49
N LEU A 56 7.67 -17.88 -8.77
CA LEU A 56 7.36 -16.94 -9.86
C LEU A 56 7.45 -15.50 -9.35
N PHE A 57 8.47 -14.76 -9.80
CA PHE A 57 8.65 -13.34 -9.50
C PHE A 57 7.37 -12.55 -9.83
N ARG A 58 6.69 -12.04 -8.79
CA ARG A 58 5.51 -11.17 -8.92
C ARG A 58 5.89 -9.73 -8.66
N PRO A 59 6.09 -8.90 -9.70
CA PRO A 59 6.48 -7.51 -9.50
C PRO A 59 5.37 -6.73 -8.78
N THR A 60 5.78 -5.98 -7.76
CA THR A 60 4.90 -5.05 -7.02
C THR A 60 4.45 -3.90 -7.93
N ARG A 61 3.37 -3.21 -7.55
CA ARG A 61 2.86 -2.05 -8.30
C ARG A 61 3.92 -0.97 -8.52
N LEU A 62 4.77 -0.73 -7.51
CA LEU A 62 5.88 0.22 -7.60
C LEU A 62 6.95 -0.24 -8.59
N GLN A 63 7.29 -1.53 -8.59
CA GLN A 63 8.24 -2.09 -9.54
C GLN A 63 7.72 -1.99 -10.99
N LYS A 64 6.42 -2.22 -11.21
CA LYS A 64 5.79 -2.01 -12.53
C LYS A 64 5.83 -0.55 -12.98
N ALA A 65 5.52 0.39 -12.08
CA ALA A 65 5.57 1.82 -12.40
C ALA A 65 7.00 2.29 -12.73
N ASN A 66 8.00 1.81 -11.99
CA ASN A 66 9.41 2.11 -12.27
C ASN A 66 9.86 1.51 -13.60
N ALA A 67 9.48 0.26 -13.89
CA ALA A 67 9.79 -0.39 -15.17
C ALA A 67 9.17 0.38 -16.34
N PHE A 68 7.92 0.81 -16.22
CA PHE A 68 7.26 1.64 -17.23
C PHE A 68 7.99 2.96 -17.47
N ARG A 69 8.34 3.69 -16.41
CA ARG A 69 9.07 4.97 -16.52
C ARG A 69 10.43 4.77 -17.21
N LEU A 70 11.14 3.69 -16.88
CA LEU A 70 12.46 3.41 -17.44
C LEU A 70 12.37 3.09 -18.93
N LEU A 71 11.43 2.25 -19.35
CA LEU A 71 11.16 1.95 -20.76
C LEU A 71 10.74 3.21 -21.54
N PHE A 72 9.83 4.00 -20.98
CA PHE A 72 9.34 5.22 -21.62
C PHE A 72 10.46 6.24 -21.84
N LEU A 73 11.36 6.42 -20.86
CA LEU A 73 12.53 7.30 -21.02
C LEU A 73 13.52 6.77 -22.06
N ASP A 74 13.69 5.45 -22.16
CA ASP A 74 14.56 4.83 -23.17
C ASP A 74 13.98 5.00 -24.58
N GLU A 75 12.68 4.79 -24.76
CA GLU A 75 11.97 5.02 -26.02
C GLU A 75 11.97 6.50 -26.42
N LEU A 76 11.75 7.42 -25.47
CA LEU A 76 11.85 8.85 -25.74
C LEU A 76 13.25 9.25 -26.20
N LYS A 77 14.30 8.77 -25.53
CA LYS A 77 15.69 9.03 -25.95
C LYS A 77 15.93 8.49 -27.35
N LYS A 78 15.50 7.27 -27.66
CA LYS A 78 15.63 6.68 -29.00
C LYS A 78 14.85 7.49 -30.05
N SER A 79 13.61 7.87 -29.75
CA SER A 79 12.77 8.67 -30.66
C SER A 79 13.33 10.07 -30.92
N PHE A 80 13.92 10.71 -29.91
CA PHE A 80 14.51 12.05 -30.06
C PHE A 80 15.93 12.04 -30.65
N PHE A 81 16.75 11.04 -30.34
CA PHE A 81 18.15 10.96 -30.81
C PHE A 81 18.33 10.22 -32.16
N LEU A 82 17.32 9.50 -32.68
CA LEU A 82 17.34 8.95 -34.06
C LEU A 82 16.82 9.92 -35.13
N LYS A 83 16.88 11.23 -34.88
CA LYS A 83 16.71 12.24 -35.94
C LYS A 83 18.04 12.93 -36.21
N LYS A 84 18.96 12.23 -36.89
CA LYS A 84 20.07 12.83 -37.63
C LYS A 84 20.28 12.08 -38.93
#